data_AF-A0A7C4KQ15-F1
#
_entry.id   AF-A0A7C4KQ15-F1
#
_cell.length_a   1.000
_cell.length_b   1.000
_cell.length_c   1.000
_cell.angle_alpha   90.00
_cell.angle_beta   90.00
_cell.angle_gamma   90.00
#
_symmetry.space_group_name_H-M   'P 1'
#
loop_
_entity.id
_entity.type
_entity.pdbx_description
1 polymer ?
#
loop_
_entity_poly.entity_id
_entity_poly.type
_entity_poly.pdbx_seq_one_letter_code
_entity_poly.pdbx_strand_id
1 'polypeptide(L)'
;MNETVSPPVRRRWVNALAVLTALGTILLLVGLMIHYTRPPDLNARRAEERAKALAELKAAEKEALETYGWVDQTKGVVRLPVARAMEMVAQEWANPAVGRAQLLKRVEKASAKPPPPVNPYE
;
A
#
# COMPACT_ATOMS: atom_id res chain seq x y z
N MET A 1 6.79 7.21 -74.59
CA MET A 1 5.85 7.84 -73.64
C MET A 1 4.99 6.75 -73.02
N ASN A 2 5.15 6.47 -71.72
CA ASN A 2 4.23 5.58 -71.00
C ASN A 2 3.22 6.44 -70.23
N GLU A 3 2.06 6.66 -70.83
CA GLU A 3 0.96 7.34 -70.13
C GLU A 3 0.47 6.43 -69.00
N THR A 4 0.77 6.80 -67.75
CA THR A 4 0.15 6.20 -66.58
C THR A 4 -1.29 6.69 -66.52
N VAL A 5 -2.20 5.94 -67.12
CA VAL A 5 -3.64 6.21 -67.06
C VAL A 5 -4.06 6.23 -65.60
N SER A 6 -4.45 7.42 -65.15
CA SER A 6 -4.90 7.68 -63.79
C SER A 6 -6.18 6.88 -63.50
N PRO A 7 -6.22 6.04 -62.43
CA PRO A 7 -7.40 5.25 -62.12
C PRO A 7 -8.59 6.17 -61.77
N PRO A 8 -9.83 5.82 -62.19
CA PRO A 8 -11.02 6.62 -61.88
C PRO A 8 -11.22 6.74 -60.36
N VAL A 9 -11.76 7.87 -59.89
CA VAL A 9 -11.88 8.24 -58.47
C VAL A 9 -12.52 7.12 -57.63
N ARG A 10 -13.56 6.46 -58.14
CA ARG A 10 -14.20 5.29 -57.49
C ARG A 10 -13.23 4.14 -57.21
N ARG A 11 -12.31 3.85 -58.13
CA ARG A 11 -11.31 2.78 -57.98
C ARG A 11 -10.25 3.13 -56.93
N ARG A 12 -9.92 4.41 -56.80
CA ARG A 12 -9.01 4.91 -55.74
C ARG A 12 -9.61 4.73 -54.35
N TRP A 13 -10.90 5.02 -54.18
CA TRP A 13 -11.60 4.81 -52.90
C TRP A 13 -11.76 3.33 -52.54
N VAL A 14 -12.08 2.46 -53.52
CA VAL A 14 -12.14 1.01 -53.29
C VAL A 14 -10.77 0.47 -52.87
N ASN A 15 -9.70 0.89 -53.55
CA ASN A 15 -8.34 0.49 -53.17
C ASN A 15 -7.94 1.02 -51.78
N ALA A 16 -8.29 2.27 -51.46
CA ALA A 16 -8.04 2.84 -50.14
C ALA A 16 -8.77 2.06 -49.04
N LEU A 17 -10.03 1.69 -49.26
CA LEU A 17 -10.80 0.89 -48.32
C LEU A 17 -10.19 -0.51 -48.14
N ALA A 18 -9.78 -1.16 -49.24
CA ALA A 18 -9.11 -2.47 -49.20
C ALA A 18 -7.77 -2.44 -48.47
N VAL A 19 -6.99 -1.36 -48.63
CA VAL A 19 -5.74 -1.16 -47.89
C VAL A 19 -6.01 -0.92 -46.41
N LEU A 20 -7.02 -0.12 -46.07
CA LEU A 20 -7.39 0.13 -44.68
C LEU A 20 -7.89 -1.13 -43.96
N THR A 21 -8.70 -1.97 -44.62
CA THR A 21 -9.14 -3.23 -44.04
C THR A 21 -7.97 -4.20 -43.85
N ALA A 22 -7.07 -4.31 -44.83
CA ALA A 22 -5.88 -5.14 -44.72
C ALA A 22 -4.94 -4.67 -43.59
N LEU A 23 -4.75 -3.36 -43.45
CA LEU A 23 -3.97 -2.81 -42.33
C LEU A 23 -4.68 -3.03 -41.00
N GLY A 24 -6.00 -2.86 -40.96
CA GLY A 24 -6.81 -3.11 -39.76
C GLY A 24 -6.78 -4.56 -39.31
N THR A 25 -6.87 -5.53 -40.23
CA THR A 25 -6.75 -6.95 -39.90
C THR A 25 -5.34 -7.31 -39.43
N ILE A 26 -4.30 -6.74 -40.05
CA ILE A 26 -2.91 -6.92 -39.58
C ILE A 26 -2.76 -6.35 -38.17
N LEU A 27 -3.24 -5.14 -37.90
CA LEU A 27 -3.16 -4.53 -36.56
C LEU A 27 -3.96 -5.33 -35.53
N LEU A 28 -5.13 -5.84 -35.89
CA LEU A 28 -5.94 -6.71 -35.05
C LEU A 28 -5.18 -8.00 -34.71
N LEU A 29 -4.63 -8.68 -35.73
CA LEU A 29 -3.88 -9.93 -35.56
C LEU A 29 -2.61 -9.71 -34.73
N VAL A 30 -1.89 -8.62 -34.97
CA VAL A 30 -0.71 -8.24 -34.17
C VAL A 30 -1.12 -7.91 -32.73
N GLY A 31 -2.22 -7.18 -32.52
CA GLY A 31 -2.75 -6.89 -31.19
C GLY A 31 -3.14 -8.15 -30.42
N LEU A 32 -3.81 -9.09 -31.09
CA LEU A 32 -4.16 -10.39 -30.53
C LEU A 32 -2.89 -11.21 -30.22
N MET A 33 -1.94 -11.30 -31.15
CA MET A 33 -0.67 -12.02 -30.93
C MET A 33 0.10 -11.43 -29.74
N ILE A 34 0.21 -10.10 -29.68
CA ILE A 34 0.85 -9.42 -28.56
C ILE A 34 0.10 -9.71 -27.26
N HIS A 35 -1.23 -9.82 -27.24
CA HIS A 35 -1.98 -10.15 -26.02
C HIS A 35 -1.76 -11.61 -25.57
N TYR A 36 -1.76 -12.56 -26.50
CA TYR A 36 -1.63 -14.00 -26.20
C TYR A 36 -0.19 -14.46 -25.95
N THR A 37 0.82 -13.79 -26.52
CA THR A 37 2.23 -14.22 -26.45
C THR A 37 3.05 -13.47 -25.40
N ARG A 38 2.46 -12.55 -24.60
CA ARG A 38 3.22 -11.96 -23.48
C ARG A 38 3.50 -13.07 -22.45
N PRO A 39 4.76 -13.41 -22.18
CA PRO A 39 5.05 -14.31 -21.08
C PRO A 39 4.52 -13.66 -19.78
N PRO A 40 3.99 -14.47 -18.84
CA PRO A 40 3.63 -13.95 -17.52
C PRO A 40 4.87 -13.25 -16.96
N ASP A 41 4.67 -12.06 -16.38
CA ASP A 41 5.77 -11.31 -15.82
C ASP A 41 6.44 -12.16 -14.72
N LEU A 42 7.74 -12.38 -14.87
CA LEU A 42 8.57 -13.21 -13.97
C LEU A 42 8.47 -12.81 -12.49
N ASN A 43 7.96 -11.60 -12.24
CA ASN A 43 7.81 -11.02 -10.92
C ASN A 43 6.35 -10.89 -10.45
N ALA A 44 5.32 -11.25 -11.25
CA ALA A 44 3.91 -11.03 -10.90
C ALA A 44 3.59 -11.57 -9.52
N ARG A 45 3.94 -12.84 -9.31
CA ARG A 45 3.70 -13.53 -8.04
C ARG A 45 4.40 -12.83 -6.87
N ARG A 46 5.65 -12.42 -7.05
CA ARG A 46 6.39 -11.67 -6.02
C ARG A 46 5.82 -10.27 -5.80
N ALA A 47 5.27 -9.62 -6.83
CA ALA A 47 4.61 -8.33 -6.70
C ALA A 47 3.30 -8.47 -5.91
N GLU A 48 2.51 -9.51 -6.20
CA GLU A 48 1.30 -9.85 -5.45
C GLU A 48 1.61 -10.22 -4.00
N GLU A 49 2.64 -11.03 -3.74
CA GLU A 49 3.08 -11.39 -2.38
C GLU A 49 3.49 -10.15 -1.59
N ARG A 50 4.29 -9.25 -2.17
CA ARG A 50 4.68 -8.00 -1.51
C ARG A 50 3.47 -7.10 -1.25
N ALA A 51 2.53 -7.03 -2.19
CA ALA A 51 1.31 -6.24 -2.02
C ALA A 51 0.46 -6.77 -0.86
N LYS A 52 0.32 -8.10 -0.73
CA LYS A 52 -0.37 -8.74 0.40
C LYS A 52 0.34 -8.49 1.72
N ALA A 53 1.66 -8.71 1.79
CA ALA A 53 2.44 -8.46 3.00
C ALA A 53 2.35 -6.99 3.45
N LEU A 54 2.37 -6.04 2.49
CA LEU A 54 2.19 -4.62 2.78
C LEU A 54 0.78 -4.32 3.30
N ALA A 55 -0.26 -4.95 2.73
CA ALA A 55 -1.63 -4.77 3.20
C ALA A 55 -1.82 -5.32 4.63
N GLU A 56 -1.25 -6.49 4.92
CA GLU A 56 -1.26 -7.09 6.26
C GLU A 56 -0.52 -6.23 7.27
N LEU A 57 0.69 -5.74 6.91
CA LEU A 57 1.46 -4.83 7.76
C LEU A 57 0.66 -3.56 8.08
N LYS A 58 0.07 -2.92 7.06
CA LYS A 58 -0.75 -1.71 7.24
C LYS A 58 -1.99 -1.99 8.09
N ALA A 59 -2.60 -3.16 7.95
CA ALA A 59 -3.76 -3.54 8.78
C ALA A 59 -3.35 -3.71 10.24
N ALA A 60 -2.24 -4.40 10.51
CA ALA A 60 -1.71 -4.58 11.86
C ALA A 60 -1.27 -3.24 12.49
N GLU A 61 -0.62 -2.36 11.71
CA GLU A 61 -0.28 -1.01 12.15
C GLU A 61 -1.53 -0.20 12.49
N LYS A 62 -2.54 -0.22 11.61
CA LYS A 62 -3.80 0.50 11.85
C LYS A 62 -4.50 0.00 13.10
N GLU A 63 -4.60 -1.31 13.28
CA GLU A 63 -5.14 -1.90 14.50
C GLU A 63 -4.33 -1.46 15.72
N ALA A 64 -2.99 -1.46 15.62
CA ALA A 64 -2.13 -1.01 16.69
C ALA A 64 -2.34 0.47 17.08
N LEU A 65 -2.58 1.34 16.11
CA LEU A 65 -2.81 2.76 16.32
C LEU A 65 -4.21 3.10 16.82
N GLU A 66 -5.22 2.30 16.48
CA GLU A 66 -6.63 2.61 16.75
C GLU A 66 -7.20 1.87 17.97
N THR A 67 -6.50 0.86 18.48
CA THR A 67 -7.01 0.01 19.56
C THR A 67 -6.11 -0.02 20.79
N TYR A 68 -6.72 -0.33 21.93
CA TYR A 68 -6.01 -0.56 23.18
C TYR A 68 -5.27 -1.90 23.17
N GLY A 69 -4.18 -1.99 23.92
CA GLY A 69 -3.38 -3.20 24.02
C GLY A 69 -2.38 -3.10 25.15
N TRP A 70 -1.82 -4.24 25.58
CA TRP A 70 -0.77 -4.25 26.60
C TRP A 70 0.61 -4.01 25.97
N VAL A 71 1.43 -3.19 26.62
CA VAL A 71 2.86 -3.02 26.28
C VAL A 71 3.70 -3.82 27.26
N ASP A 72 3.40 -3.69 28.55
CA ASP A 72 4.02 -4.46 29.63
C ASP A 72 3.00 -4.69 30.73
N GLN A 73 2.45 -5.91 30.80
CA GLN A 73 1.44 -6.27 31.78
C GLN A 73 2.01 -6.30 33.20
N THR A 74 3.29 -6.65 33.36
CA THR A 74 3.93 -6.72 34.69
C THR A 74 4.09 -5.34 35.32
N LYS A 75 4.31 -4.32 34.49
CA LYS A 75 4.40 -2.90 34.92
C LYS A 75 3.07 -2.15 34.86
N GLY A 76 2.01 -2.80 34.38
CA GLY A 76 0.71 -2.16 34.17
C GLY A 76 0.77 -1.04 33.14
N VAL A 77 1.48 -1.24 32.03
CA VAL A 77 1.62 -0.28 30.93
C VAL A 77 0.82 -0.75 29.72
N VAL A 78 -0.11 0.09 29.28
CA VAL A 78 -0.98 -0.15 28.13
C VAL A 78 -0.70 0.85 27.00
N ARG A 79 -0.88 0.42 25.75
CA ARG A 79 -1.00 1.30 24.60
C ARG A 79 -2.43 1.85 24.54
N LEU A 80 -2.55 3.12 24.17
CA LEU A 80 -3.82 3.77 23.91
C LEU A 80 -3.94 4.08 22.41
N PRO A 81 -5.16 4.17 21.85
CA PRO A 81 -5.38 4.69 20.52
C PRO A 81 -4.77 6.09 20.37
N VAL A 82 -4.11 6.34 19.25
CA VAL A 82 -3.35 7.58 19.03
C VAL A 82 -4.23 8.82 19.14
N ALA A 83 -5.47 8.78 18.65
CA ALA A 83 -6.42 9.89 18.77
C ALA A 83 -6.66 10.25 20.24
N ARG A 84 -6.89 9.24 21.09
CA ARG A 84 -7.11 9.45 22.52
C ARG A 84 -5.84 9.95 23.22
N ALA A 85 -4.69 9.42 22.84
CA ALA A 85 -3.41 9.88 23.37
C ALA A 85 -3.18 11.38 23.05
N MET A 86 -3.47 11.82 21.83
CA MET A 86 -3.36 13.22 21.42
C MET A 86 -4.28 14.13 22.24
N GLU A 87 -5.54 13.73 22.45
CA GLU A 87 -6.48 14.48 23.30
C GLU A 87 -5.96 14.62 24.74
N MET A 88 -5.50 13.51 25.33
CA MET A 88 -4.98 13.51 26.69
C MET A 88 -3.74 14.40 26.82
N VAL A 89 -2.83 14.33 25.86
CA VAL A 89 -1.62 15.18 25.84
C VAL A 89 -2.01 16.65 25.71
N ALA A 90 -2.94 17.00 24.80
CA ALA A 90 -3.40 18.38 24.63
C ALA A 90 -4.01 18.94 25.93
N GLN A 91 -4.77 18.13 26.66
CA GLN A 91 -5.35 18.50 27.96
C GLN A 91 -4.29 18.64 29.05
N GLU A 92 -3.37 17.68 29.14
CA GLU A 92 -2.32 17.63 30.15
C GLU A 92 -1.32 18.78 30.01
N TRP A 93 -1.00 19.15 28.77
CA TRP A 93 -0.07 20.23 28.44
C TRP A 93 -0.70 21.61 28.36
N ALA A 94 -2.00 21.75 28.63
CA ALA A 94 -2.62 23.06 28.84
C ALA A 94 -1.92 23.86 29.96
N ASN A 95 -1.36 23.16 30.95
CA ASN A 95 -0.38 23.71 31.88
C ASN A 95 0.96 22.97 31.72
N PRO A 96 1.98 23.60 31.10
CA PRO A 96 3.27 22.96 30.83
C PRO A 96 4.00 22.43 32.06
N ALA A 97 3.86 23.07 33.22
CA ALA A 97 4.49 22.61 34.45
C ALA A 97 3.88 21.29 34.94
N VAL A 98 2.56 21.16 34.83
CA VAL A 98 1.83 19.93 35.17
C VAL A 98 2.17 18.81 34.19
N GLY A 99 2.14 19.10 32.88
CA GLY A 99 2.48 18.12 31.84
C GLY A 99 3.90 17.57 31.98
N ARG A 100 4.88 18.44 32.26
CA ARG A 100 6.26 18.00 32.53
C ARG A 100 6.35 17.11 33.77
N ALA A 101 5.69 17.49 34.88
CA ALA A 101 5.73 16.71 36.11
C ALA A 101 5.11 15.31 35.93
N GLN A 102 4.00 15.21 35.19
CA GLN A 102 3.37 13.94 34.86
C GLN A 102 4.21 13.09 33.89
N LEU A 103 4.84 13.70 32.89
CA LEU A 103 5.79 13.00 32.01
C LEU A 103 6.94 12.37 32.80
N LEU A 104 7.55 13.10 33.72
CA LEU A 104 8.63 12.57 34.56
C LEU A 104 8.17 11.35 35.38
N LYS A 105 7.01 11.43 36.02
CA LYS A 105 6.41 10.28 36.74
C LYS A 105 6.19 9.06 35.84
N ARG A 106 5.73 9.27 34.60
CA ARG A 106 5.53 8.18 33.62
C ARG A 106 6.85 7.56 33.20
N VAL A 107 7.87 8.37 32.95
CA VAL A 107 9.23 7.90 32.59
C VAL A 107 9.84 7.09 33.74
N GLU A 108 9.75 7.59 34.97
CA GLU A 108 10.21 6.87 36.16
C GLU A 108 9.54 5.49 36.26
N LYS A 109 8.21 5.43 36.17
CA LYS A 109 7.46 4.16 36.18
C LYS A 109 7.89 3.21 35.07
N ALA A 110 8.11 3.69 33.85
CA ALA A 110 8.51 2.86 32.73
C ALA A 110 9.95 2.31 32.90
N SER A 111 10.85 3.14 33.41
CA SER A 111 12.27 2.82 33.63
C SER A 111 12.55 1.99 34.88
N ALA A 112 11.60 1.91 35.81
CA ALA A 112 11.75 1.11 37.03
C ALA A 112 12.07 -0.35 36.69
N LYS A 113 12.99 -0.95 37.47
CA LYS A 113 13.36 -2.36 37.32
C LYS A 113 12.12 -3.25 37.58
N PRO A 114 11.88 -4.30 36.78
CA PRO A 114 10.78 -5.21 37.05
C PRO A 114 10.91 -5.84 38.44
N PRO A 115 9.81 -6.17 39.13
CA PRO A 115 9.85 -6.98 40.33
C PRO A 115 10.57 -8.31 40.05
N PRO A 116 11.38 -8.84 40.98
CA PRO A 116 11.97 -10.16 40.80
C PRO A 116 10.84 -11.20 40.60
N PRO A 117 11.02 -12.18 39.69
CA PRO A 117 10.03 -13.22 39.47
C PRO A 117 9.74 -13.94 40.78
N VAL A 118 8.46 -14.19 41.07
CA VAL A 118 8.04 -14.96 42.24
C VAL A 118 8.59 -16.38 42.08
N ASN A 119 9.46 -16.80 43.00
CA ASN A 119 9.99 -18.16 43.01
C ASN A 119 8.86 -19.13 43.38
N PRO A 120 8.46 -20.08 42.51
CA PRO A 120 7.37 -21.02 42.82
C PRO A 120 7.73 -22.08 43.87
N TYR A 121 8.99 -22.13 44.33
CA TYR A 121 9.53 -23.18 45.19
C TYR A 121 10.00 -22.68 46.57
N GLU A 122 9.70 -21.43 46.93
CA GLU A 122 9.87 -20.86 48.28
C GLU A 122 8.57 -20.88 49.07
#